data_AF-Q3B545-F1
#
_entry.id   AF-Q3B545-F1
#
_cell.length_a   1.000
_cell.length_b   1.000
_cell.length_c   1.000
_cell.angle_alpha   90.00
_cell.angle_beta   90.00
_cell.angle_gamma   90.00
#
_symmetry.space_group_name_H-M   'P 1'
#
loop_
_entity.id
_entity.type
_entity.pdbx_description
1 polymer ?
#
loop_
_entity_poly.entity_id
_entity_poly.type
_entity_poly.pdbx_seq_one_letter_code
_entity_poly.pdbx_strand_id
1 'polypeptide(L)'
;MNTRERQALVLPAPSHGQARDQKGSVLVEFAFILPVLLMLLFGVVYFSVALYNKTVLTMATREGARAGVLYDADGNNTANAVNAALPLCSSVISFGSDATPVPQASVSGDILTVTASGNYTGFYIFSGLTTSAQTSMRLE
;
A
#
# COMPACT_ATOMS: atom_id res chain seq x y z
N MET A 1 47.85 19.19 83.19
CA MET A 1 46.76 18.19 83.30
C MET A 1 45.88 18.32 82.08
N ASN A 2 45.97 17.33 81.19
CA ASN A 2 45.34 17.28 79.86
C ASN A 2 43.81 17.27 79.93
N THR A 3 43.15 18.16 79.19
CA THR A 3 41.72 18.08 78.91
C THR A 3 41.55 17.78 77.43
N ARG A 4 40.90 16.64 77.17
CA ARG A 4 40.91 15.89 75.92
C ARG A 4 40.18 16.63 74.79
N GLU A 5 40.84 16.73 73.64
CA GLU A 5 40.23 17.12 72.38
C GLU A 5 39.12 16.13 72.02
N ARG A 6 37.90 16.62 71.88
CA ARG A 6 36.77 15.86 71.34
C ARG A 6 36.98 15.74 69.84
N GLN A 7 37.53 14.62 69.40
CA GLN A 7 37.50 14.24 67.99
C GLN A 7 36.04 13.96 67.60
N ALA A 8 35.45 14.90 66.86
CA ALA A 8 34.18 14.71 66.21
C ALA A 8 34.36 13.60 65.15
N LEU A 9 33.70 12.47 65.37
CA LEU A 9 33.71 11.33 64.47
C LEU A 9 32.88 11.70 63.23
N VAL A 10 33.57 12.14 62.17
CA VAL A 10 32.97 12.44 60.88
C VAL A 10 32.57 11.11 60.24
N LEU A 11 31.29 10.76 60.34
CA LEU A 11 30.71 9.63 59.61
C LEU A 11 30.64 9.99 58.11
N PRO A 12 31.25 9.20 57.20
CA PRO A 12 31.04 9.39 55.78
C PRO A 12 29.56 9.16 55.45
N ALA A 13 28.94 10.16 54.82
CA ALA A 13 27.56 10.07 54.37
C ALA A 13 27.41 8.94 53.33
N PRO A 14 26.30 8.17 53.37
CA PRO A 14 26.08 7.11 52.41
C PRO A 14 26.00 7.70 51.00
N SER A 15 26.85 7.21 50.10
CA SER A 15 26.76 7.50 48.68
C SER A 15 25.42 6.94 48.17
N HIS A 16 24.48 7.83 47.84
CA HIS A 16 23.25 7.45 47.17
C HIS A 16 23.61 6.76 45.84
N GLY A 17 23.54 5.43 45.83
CA GLY A 17 23.60 4.65 44.61
C GLY A 17 22.48 5.10 43.70
N GLN A 18 22.84 5.55 42.49
CA GLN A 18 21.89 5.84 41.42
C GLN A 18 20.99 4.63 41.23
N ALA A 19 19.74 4.73 41.70
CA ALA A 19 18.68 3.83 41.32
C ALA A 19 18.52 3.99 39.80
N ARG A 20 19.12 3.07 39.05
CA ARG A 20 19.03 3.03 37.59
C ARG A 20 17.56 2.91 37.23
N ASP A 21 17.08 3.92 36.52
CA ASP A 21 15.72 4.09 36.07
C ASP A 21 15.40 3.08 34.95
N GLN A 22 15.20 1.81 35.32
CA GLN A 22 14.94 0.69 34.40
C GLN A 22 13.67 0.91 33.55
N LYS A 23 12.76 1.78 34.01
CA LYS A 23 11.52 2.11 33.32
C LYS A 23 11.76 2.90 32.03
N GLY A 24 12.81 3.74 31.98
CA GLY A 24 13.16 4.50 30.78
C GLY A 24 13.80 3.65 29.68
N SER A 25 14.52 2.58 30.05
CA SER A 25 15.22 1.70 29.10
C SER A 25 14.26 0.97 28.16
N VAL A 26 13.14 0.45 28.69
CA VAL A 26 12.14 -0.30 27.93
C VAL A 26 11.47 0.58 26.87
N LEU A 27 11.22 1.86 27.19
CA LEU A 27 10.63 2.81 26.24
C LEU A 27 11.57 3.07 25.04
N VAL A 28 12.88 3.14 25.31
CA VAL A 28 13.91 3.36 24.28
C VAL A 28 14.07 2.11 23.40
N GLU A 29 14.09 0.91 23.99
CA GLU A 29 14.13 -0.35 23.23
C GLU A 29 12.92 -0.49 22.29
N PHE A 30 11.73 -0.14 22.77
CA PHE A 30 10.53 -0.15 21.95
C PHE A 30 10.58 0.90 20.83
N ALA A 31 11.14 2.08 21.08
CA ALA A 31 11.28 3.14 20.08
C ALA A 31 12.12 2.71 18.87
N PHE A 32 13.06 1.77 19.03
CA PHE A 32 13.83 1.20 17.91
C PHE A 32 13.08 0.11 17.13
N ILE A 33 12.23 -0.67 17.79
CA ILE A 33 11.46 -1.75 17.16
C ILE A 33 10.25 -1.20 16.40
N LEU A 34 9.59 -0.18 16.97
CA LEU A 34 8.40 0.47 16.41
C LEU A 34 8.55 0.90 14.94
N PRO A 35 9.63 1.58 14.48
CA PRO A 35 9.74 1.97 13.07
C PRO A 35 9.80 0.77 12.12
N VAL A 36 10.46 -0.32 12.50
CA VAL A 36 10.50 -1.55 11.70
C VAL A 36 9.12 -2.21 11.64
N LEU A 37 8.42 -2.26 12.78
CA LEU A 37 7.07 -2.81 12.87
C LEU A 37 6.08 -1.99 12.03
N LEU A 38 6.13 -0.67 12.09
CA LEU A 38 5.30 0.21 11.26
C LEU A 38 5.62 0.07 9.78
N MET A 39 6.91 -0.01 9.42
CA MET A 39 7.33 -0.22 8.03
C MET A 39 6.79 -1.55 7.48
N LEU A 40 6.82 -2.62 8.26
CA LEU A 40 6.25 -3.91 7.88
C LEU A 40 4.71 -3.83 7.77
N LEU A 41 4.06 -3.25 8.77
CA LEU A 41 2.60 -3.09 8.79
C LEU A 41 2.10 -2.33 7.57
N PHE A 42 2.66 -1.15 7.29
CA PHE A 42 2.30 -0.38 6.11
C PHE A 42 2.66 -1.12 4.83
N GLY A 43 3.83 -1.78 4.78
CA GLY A 43 4.21 -2.62 3.64
C GLY A 43 3.14 -3.65 3.27
N VAL A 44 2.59 -4.37 4.25
CA VAL A 44 1.52 -5.36 4.03
C VAL A 44 0.21 -4.70 3.59
N VAL A 45 -0.17 -3.56 4.18
CA VAL A 45 -1.38 -2.82 3.79
C VAL A 45 -1.30 -2.37 2.33
N TYR A 46 -0.19 -1.73 1.93
CA TYR A 46 0.02 -1.31 0.55
C TYR A 46 0.02 -2.52 -0.39
N PHE A 47 0.74 -3.58 -0.06
CA PHE A 47 0.77 -4.79 -0.88
C PHE A 47 -0.64 -5.41 -1.07
N SER A 48 -1.45 -5.42 -0.01
CA SER A 48 -2.84 -5.92 -0.08
C SER A 48 -3.68 -5.09 -1.05
N VAL A 49 -3.53 -3.77 -1.02
CA VAL A 49 -4.23 -2.87 -1.95
C VAL A 49 -3.76 -3.04 -3.39
N ALA A 50 -2.48 -3.32 -3.62
CA ALA A 50 -1.97 -3.60 -4.96
C ALA A 50 -2.63 -4.85 -5.57
N LEU A 51 -2.77 -5.92 -4.78
CA LEU A 51 -3.47 -7.15 -5.21
C LEU A 51 -4.98 -6.92 -5.43
N TYR A 52 -5.61 -6.14 -4.55
CA TYR A 52 -7.01 -5.73 -4.72
C TYR A 52 -7.21 -5.01 -6.06
N ASN A 53 -6.43 -3.96 -6.33
CA ASN A 53 -6.51 -3.20 -7.58
C ASN A 53 -6.32 -4.11 -8.79
N LYS A 54 -5.34 -5.03 -8.76
CA LYS A 54 -5.10 -5.98 -9.86
C LYS A 54 -6.30 -6.90 -10.11
N THR A 55 -6.98 -7.32 -9.06
CA THR A 55 -8.20 -8.14 -9.16
C THR A 55 -9.33 -7.34 -9.80
N VAL A 56 -9.54 -6.10 -9.34
CA VAL A 56 -10.55 -5.17 -9.89
C VAL A 56 -10.31 -4.91 -11.38
N LEU A 57 -9.07 -4.62 -11.80
CA LEU A 57 -8.72 -4.43 -13.22
C LEU A 57 -9.03 -5.68 -14.05
N THR A 58 -8.78 -6.87 -13.51
CA THR A 58 -9.07 -8.13 -14.20
C THR A 58 -10.58 -8.31 -14.40
N MET A 59 -11.38 -8.00 -13.38
CA MET A 59 -12.83 -8.01 -13.48
C MET A 59 -13.34 -6.96 -14.48
N ALA A 60 -12.77 -5.76 -14.47
CA ALA A 60 -13.10 -4.68 -15.40
C ALA A 60 -12.89 -5.08 -16.85
N THR A 61 -11.71 -5.63 -17.18
CA THR A 61 -11.41 -6.05 -18.56
C THR A 61 -12.30 -7.20 -19.02
N ARG A 62 -12.66 -8.13 -18.13
CA ARG A 62 -13.58 -9.24 -18.44
C ARG A 62 -14.99 -8.74 -18.73
N GLU A 63 -15.52 -7.84 -17.89
CA GLU A 63 -16.86 -7.27 -18.11
C GLU A 63 -16.88 -6.41 -19.38
N GLY A 64 -15.82 -5.62 -19.60
CA GLY A 64 -15.62 -4.88 -20.83
C GLY A 64 -15.60 -5.77 -22.07
N ALA A 65 -14.82 -6.86 -22.06
CA ALA A 65 -14.76 -7.79 -23.18
C ALA A 65 -16.13 -8.44 -23.46
N ARG A 66 -16.87 -8.81 -22.41
CA ARG A 66 -18.20 -9.40 -22.54
C ARG A 66 -19.21 -8.42 -23.15
N ALA A 67 -19.25 -7.19 -22.66
CA ALA A 67 -20.12 -6.16 -23.22
C ALA A 67 -19.72 -5.82 -24.66
N GLY A 68 -18.42 -5.74 -24.96
CA GLY A 68 -17.95 -5.45 -26.31
C GLY A 68 -18.26 -6.53 -27.34
N VAL A 69 -18.42 -7.79 -26.95
CA VAL A 69 -18.86 -8.87 -27.85
C VAL A 69 -20.39 -8.92 -27.99
N LEU A 70 -21.14 -8.62 -26.93
CA LEU A 70 -22.61 -8.68 -26.96
C LEU A 70 -23.27 -7.56 -27.79
N TYR A 71 -22.65 -6.39 -27.85
CA TYR A 71 -23.24 -5.19 -28.46
C TYR A 71 -22.63 -4.85 -29.84
N ASP A 72 -22.26 -5.87 -30.62
CA ASP A 72 -21.74 -5.73 -32.00
C ASP A 72 -22.79 -5.24 -33.01
N ALA A 73 -24.07 -5.25 -32.64
CA ALA A 73 -25.16 -4.79 -33.50
C ALA A 73 -25.02 -3.32 -33.96
N ASP A 74 -24.32 -2.47 -33.20
CA ASP A 74 -24.12 -1.04 -33.51
C ASP A 74 -22.73 -0.73 -34.10
N GLY A 75 -21.87 -1.75 -34.30
CA GLY A 75 -20.51 -1.59 -34.84
C GLY A 75 -19.53 -0.85 -33.92
N ASN A 76 -19.86 -0.69 -32.63
CA ASN A 76 -19.11 0.12 -31.66
C ASN A 76 -18.57 -0.69 -30.47
N ASN A 77 -18.06 -1.89 -30.76
CA ASN A 77 -17.55 -2.89 -29.79
C ASN A 77 -16.56 -2.32 -28.77
N THR A 78 -15.64 -1.49 -29.25
CA THR A 78 -14.59 -0.89 -28.42
C THR A 78 -15.16 0.13 -27.44
N ALA A 79 -16.09 0.98 -27.86
CA ALA A 79 -16.75 1.95 -26.99
C ALA A 79 -17.59 1.24 -25.92
N ASN A 80 -18.34 0.21 -26.30
CA ASN A 80 -19.15 -0.58 -25.36
C ASN A 80 -18.27 -1.31 -24.34
N ALA A 81 -17.15 -1.88 -24.78
CA ALA A 81 -16.19 -2.51 -23.89
C ALA A 81 -15.57 -1.54 -22.89
N VAL A 82 -15.17 -0.35 -23.35
CA VAL A 82 -14.62 0.71 -22.50
C VAL A 82 -15.66 1.19 -21.49
N ASN A 83 -16.89 1.49 -21.94
CA ASN A 83 -17.97 1.96 -21.08
C ASN A 83 -18.33 0.98 -19.97
N ALA A 84 -18.33 -0.33 -20.26
CA ALA A 84 -18.58 -1.35 -19.25
C ALA A 84 -17.40 -1.54 -18.27
N ALA A 85 -16.16 -1.33 -18.72
CA ALA A 85 -14.96 -1.46 -17.87
C ALA A 85 -14.70 -0.22 -16.98
N LEU A 86 -15.08 0.98 -17.43
CA LEU A 86 -14.86 2.26 -16.74
C LEU A 86 -15.28 2.30 -15.25
N PRO A 87 -16.50 1.87 -14.85
CA PRO A 87 -16.92 1.98 -13.44
C PRO A 87 -16.11 1.08 -12.50
N LEU A 88 -15.60 -0.05 -12.99
CA LEU A 88 -14.74 -0.92 -12.21
C LEU A 88 -13.32 -0.34 -12.12
N CYS A 89 -12.79 0.20 -13.22
CA CYS A 89 -11.49 0.87 -13.20
C CYS A 89 -11.46 2.08 -12.24
N SER A 90 -12.54 2.85 -12.13
CA SER A 90 -12.61 3.98 -11.19
C SER A 90 -12.73 3.57 -9.71
N SER A 91 -13.03 2.29 -9.42
CA SER A 91 -13.18 1.77 -8.04
C SER A 91 -11.87 1.34 -7.37
N VAL A 92 -10.72 1.53 -8.04
CA VAL A 92 -9.41 1.23 -7.45
C VAL A 92 -9.08 2.17 -6.29
N ILE A 93 -8.25 1.68 -5.37
CA ILE A 93 -7.75 2.47 -4.25
C ILE A 93 -6.45 3.16 -4.68
N SER A 94 -6.42 4.48 -4.57
CA SER A 94 -5.24 5.33 -4.82
C SER A 94 -4.81 6.02 -3.53
N PHE A 95 -3.51 6.18 -3.30
CA PHE A 95 -2.97 6.99 -2.19
C PHE A 95 -2.31 8.30 -2.67
N GLY A 96 -2.50 8.67 -3.94
CA GLY A 96 -1.99 9.92 -4.54
C GLY A 96 -2.80 10.34 -5.78
N SER A 97 -2.36 11.41 -6.46
CA SER A 97 -2.86 11.75 -7.79
C SER A 97 -2.30 10.75 -8.82
N ASP A 98 -3.06 10.47 -9.90
CA ASP A 98 -2.61 9.68 -11.08
C ASP A 98 -2.72 8.13 -11.03
N ALA A 99 -3.60 7.55 -10.20
CA ALA A 99 -3.81 6.10 -10.20
C ALA A 99 -5.05 5.60 -10.94
N THR A 100 -5.87 6.49 -11.53
CA THR A 100 -7.10 6.04 -12.20
C THR A 100 -6.72 5.25 -13.46
N PRO A 101 -6.93 3.93 -13.49
CA PRO A 101 -6.61 3.10 -14.64
C PRO A 101 -7.55 3.48 -15.77
N VAL A 102 -6.99 3.61 -16.96
CA VAL A 102 -7.78 3.90 -18.15
C VAL A 102 -7.98 2.60 -18.92
N PRO A 103 -9.23 2.12 -19.08
CA PRO A 103 -9.51 1.00 -19.96
C PRO A 103 -9.37 1.44 -21.42
N GLN A 104 -8.80 0.57 -22.23
CA GLN A 104 -8.61 0.71 -23.67
C GLN A 104 -9.06 -0.59 -24.33
N ALA A 105 -9.74 -0.50 -25.46
CA ALA A 105 -10.17 -1.66 -26.23
C ALA A 105 -9.67 -1.54 -27.67
N SER A 106 -9.21 -2.65 -28.23
CA SER A 106 -8.79 -2.77 -29.62
C SER A 106 -9.35 -4.03 -30.25
N VAL A 107 -9.61 -3.98 -31.55
CA VAL A 107 -10.07 -5.13 -32.33
C VAL A 107 -8.99 -5.46 -33.36
N SER A 108 -8.66 -6.74 -33.49
CA SER A 108 -7.76 -7.25 -34.53
C SER A 108 -8.36 -8.51 -35.15
N GLY A 109 -8.77 -8.40 -36.42
CA GLY A 109 -9.62 -9.42 -37.05
C GLY A 109 -10.91 -9.60 -36.25
N ASP A 110 -11.18 -10.84 -35.84
CA ASP A 110 -12.36 -11.18 -35.03
C ASP A 110 -12.08 -11.17 -33.52
N ILE A 111 -10.95 -10.63 -33.04
CA ILE A 111 -10.61 -10.66 -31.62
C ILE A 111 -10.70 -9.25 -31.04
N LEU A 112 -11.60 -9.08 -30.07
CA LEU A 112 -11.66 -7.92 -29.21
C LEU A 112 -10.72 -8.12 -28.02
N THR A 113 -9.84 -7.15 -27.79
CA THR A 113 -8.90 -7.14 -26.66
C THR A 113 -9.13 -5.90 -25.81
N VAL A 114 -9.39 -6.10 -24.52
CA VAL A 114 -9.62 -5.04 -23.53
C VAL A 114 -8.45 -5.02 -22.56
N THR A 115 -7.82 -3.87 -22.41
CA THR A 115 -6.66 -3.66 -21.53
C THR A 115 -7.00 -2.53 -20.55
N ALA A 116 -6.75 -2.73 -19.27
CA ALA A 116 -6.83 -1.68 -18.26
C ALA A 116 -5.44 -1.47 -17.69
N SER A 117 -4.95 -0.23 -17.68
CA SER A 117 -3.64 0.10 -17.12
C SER A 117 -3.69 1.39 -16.33
N GLY A 118 -3.02 1.41 -15.18
CA GLY A 118 -2.89 2.58 -14.32
C GLY A 118 -1.66 2.47 -13.42
N ASN A 119 -1.17 3.61 -12.94
CA ASN A 119 -0.03 3.66 -12.04
C ASN A 119 -0.45 3.33 -10.62
N TYR A 120 0.40 2.61 -9.91
CA TYR A 120 0.19 2.29 -8.51
C TYR A 120 0.82 3.38 -7.63
N THR A 121 -0.02 4.13 -6.93
CA THR A 121 0.38 5.27 -6.09
C THR A 121 0.61 4.86 -4.63
N GLY A 122 1.19 3.67 -4.39
CA GLY A 122 1.44 3.17 -3.04
C GLY A 122 2.66 3.80 -2.35
N PHE A 123 3.21 3.09 -1.36
CA PHE A 123 4.41 3.49 -0.63
C PHE A 123 5.54 3.96 -1.58
N TYR A 124 6.28 5.01 -1.22
CA TYR A 124 7.19 5.74 -2.12
C TYR A 124 8.18 4.87 -2.93
N ILE A 125 8.58 3.71 -2.40
CA ILE A 125 9.46 2.75 -3.07
C ILE A 125 8.79 2.02 -4.27
N PHE A 126 7.46 2.06 -4.37
CA PHE A 126 6.65 1.43 -5.42
C PHE A 126 6.00 2.45 -6.38
N SER A 127 6.37 3.72 -6.29
CA SER A 127 5.75 4.82 -7.06
C SER A 127 5.88 4.69 -8.59
N GLY A 128 6.81 3.86 -9.08
CA GLY A 128 6.97 3.55 -10.51
C GLY A 128 6.28 2.27 -10.98
N LEU A 129 5.49 1.59 -10.15
CA LEU A 129 4.85 0.34 -10.51
C LEU A 129 3.57 0.58 -11.33
N THR A 130 3.48 -0.01 -12.51
CA THR A 130 2.23 0.01 -13.29
C THR A 130 1.41 -1.25 -13.01
N THR A 131 0.14 -1.07 -12.69
CA THR A 131 -0.84 -2.17 -12.67
C THR A 131 -1.54 -2.26 -14.01
N SER A 132 -1.58 -3.46 -14.58
CA SER A 132 -2.31 -3.71 -15.80
C SER A 132 -3.01 -5.08 -15.76
N ALA A 133 -4.12 -5.17 -16.49
CA ALA A 133 -4.82 -6.41 -16.80
C ALA A 133 -5.28 -6.36 -18.26
N GLN A 134 -5.43 -7.53 -18.87
CA GLN A 134 -5.88 -7.65 -20.24
C GLN A 134 -6.75 -8.90 -20.37
N THR A 135 -7.85 -8.77 -21.13
CA THR A 135 -8.74 -9.86 -21.50
C THR A 135 -9.05 -9.78 -22.99
N SER A 136 -9.00 -10.91 -23.69
CA SER A 136 -9.40 -11.02 -25.09
C SER A 136 -10.58 -11.98 -25.27
N MET A 137 -11.49 -11.64 -26.17
CA MET A 137 -12.64 -12.46 -26.58
C MET A 137 -12.84 -12.38 -28.09
N ARG A 138 -13.42 -13.43 -28.68
CA ARG A 138 -13.74 -13.48 -30.10
C ARG A 138 -15.10 -12.82 -30.36
N LEU A 139 -15.19 -12.01 -31.40
CA LEU A 139 -16.43 -11.47 -31.98
C LEU A 139 -17.06 -12.60 -32.82
N GLU A 140 -18.29 -12.98 -32.50
CA GLU A 140 -19.06 -14.02 -33.20
C GLU A 140 -20.09 -13.40 -34.14
#